data_AF-A0A2X3EM45-F1
#
_entry.id   AF-A0A2X3EM45-F1
#
_cell.length_a   1.000
_cell.length_b   1.000
_cell.length_c   1.000
_cell.angle_alpha   90.00
_cell.angle_beta   90.00
_cell.angle_gamma   90.00
#
_symmetry.space_group_name_H-M   'P 1'
#
loop_
_entity.id
_entity.type
_entity.pdbx_description
1 polymer ?
#
loop_
_entity_poly.entity_id
_entity_poly.type
_entity_poly.pdbx_seq_one_letter_code
_entity_poly.pdbx_strand_id
1 'polypeptide(L)'
;MATKLVANEFVAMIELQKIAASMTPRGLGILSVFLVSFANFASIGIIAGAIKGLNEPQGNIVSRFGLRLVYSATLVSLLSASFAGLVL
;
A
#
# COMPACT_ATOMS: atom_id res chain seq x y z
N MET A 1 -5.98 -2.39 8.03
CA MET A 1 -4.66 -2.55 7.36
C MET A 1 -4.60 -3.76 6.43
N ALA A 2 -5.01 -4.95 6.86
CA ALA A 2 -5.09 -6.13 5.98
C ALA A 2 -5.92 -5.88 4.70
N THR A 3 -7.04 -5.15 4.83
CA THR A 3 -7.90 -4.75 3.71
C THR A 3 -7.13 -4.02 2.60
N LYS A 4 -6.16 -3.17 2.94
CA LYS A 4 -5.33 -2.47 1.96
C LYS A 4 -4.50 -3.46 1.14
N LEU A 5 -3.88 -4.42 1.82
CA LEU A 5 -2.93 -5.35 1.22
C LEU A 5 -3.63 -6.41 0.37
N VAL A 6 -4.79 -6.88 0.81
CA VAL A 6 -5.60 -7.92 0.14
C VAL A 6 -6.50 -7.34 -0.96
N ALA A 7 -7.15 -6.20 -0.70
CA ALA A 7 -8.00 -5.51 -1.68
C ALA A 7 -7.24 -4.34 -2.33
N ASN A 8 -7.34 -3.14 -1.76
CA ASN A 8 -6.58 -1.95 -2.16
C ASN A 8 -6.78 -0.81 -1.14
N GLU A 9 -6.04 0.26 -1.34
CA GLU A 9 -6.10 1.50 -0.56
C GLU A 9 -7.47 2.18 -0.58
N PHE A 10 -8.18 2.18 -1.71
CA PHE A 10 -9.50 2.82 -1.80
C PHE A 10 -10.54 2.12 -0.92
N VAL A 11 -10.60 0.79 -0.97
CA VAL A 11 -11.49 0.00 -0.10
C VAL A 11 -11.13 0.23 1.38
N ALA A 12 -9.83 0.27 1.69
CA ALA A 12 -9.38 0.53 3.05
C ALA A 12 -9.72 1.95 3.54
N MET A 13 -9.70 2.96 2.65
CA MET A 13 -10.11 4.34 2.97
C MET A 13 -11.61 4.43 3.23
N ILE A 14 -12.44 3.70 2.49
CA ILE A 14 -13.89 3.63 2.75
C ILE A 14 -14.16 3.05 4.15
N GLU A 15 -13.44 1.99 4.54
CA GLU A 15 -13.57 1.44 5.90
C GLU A 15 -13.06 2.43 6.97
N LEU A 16 -11.97 3.15 6.71
CA LEU A 16 -11.48 4.19 7.63
C LEU A 16 -12.52 5.31 7.81
N GLN A 17 -13.20 5.74 6.74
CA GLN A 17 -14.21 6.78 6.79
C GLN A 17 -15.36 6.42 7.74
N LYS A 18 -15.76 5.15 7.81
CA LYS A 18 -16.83 4.67 8.71
C LYS A 18 -16.49 4.85 10.19
N ILE A 19 -15.21 4.80 10.54
CA ILE A 19 -14.73 4.93 11.92
C ILE A 19 -14.07 6.27 12.20
N ALA A 20 -13.86 7.12 11.19
CA ALA A 20 -13.08 8.36 11.32
C ALA A 20 -13.62 9.29 12.41
N ALA A 21 -14.94 9.34 12.61
CA ALA A 21 -15.59 10.19 13.61
C ALA A 21 -15.25 9.79 15.07
N SER A 22 -14.83 8.54 15.31
CA SER A 22 -14.44 8.07 16.65
C SER A 22 -12.93 8.06 16.87
N MET A 23 -12.14 8.54 15.90
CA MET A 23 -10.68 8.57 15.98
C MET A 23 -10.14 9.93 16.42
N THR A 24 -8.98 9.93 17.07
CA THR A 24 -8.25 11.17 17.33
C THR A 24 -7.71 11.76 16.02
N PRO A 25 -7.58 13.10 15.90
CA PRO A 25 -7.02 13.74 14.71
C PRO A 25 -5.64 13.18 14.34
N ARG A 26 -4.81 12.92 15.35
CA ARG A 26 -3.48 12.30 15.18
C ARG A 26 -3.56 10.89 14.62
N GLY A 27 -4.41 10.02 15.20
CA GLY A 27 -4.59 8.64 14.73
C GLY A 27 -5.15 8.59 13.31
N LEU A 28 -6.10 9.47 12.99
CA LEU A 28 -6.65 9.61 11.65
C LEU A 28 -5.58 10.04 10.64
N GLY A 29 -4.73 11.00 11.00
CA GLY A 29 -3.62 11.45 10.17
C GLY A 29 -2.60 10.34 9.87
N ILE A 30 -2.15 9.61 10.91
CA ILE A 30 -1.21 8.50 10.77
C ILE A 30 -1.76 7.40 9.86
N LEU A 31 -3.01 6.97 10.10
CA LEU A 31 -3.64 5.93 9.28
C LEU A 31 -3.88 6.39 7.85
N SER A 32 -4.27 7.65 7.64
CA SER A 32 -4.45 8.20 6.29
C SER A 32 -3.13 8.14 5.51
N VAL A 33 -2.02 8.57 6.11
CA VAL A 33 -0.69 8.49 5.48
C VAL A 33 -0.27 7.05 5.20
N PHE A 34 -0.54 6.11 6.12
CA PHE A 34 -0.30 4.70 5.87
C PHE A 34 -1.08 4.18 4.65
N LEU A 35 -2.34 4.60 4.50
CA LEU A 35 -3.24 4.12 3.45
C LEU A 35 -2.93 4.72 2.07
N VAL A 36 -2.41 5.94 1.99
CA VAL A 36 -2.06 6.60 0.71
C VAL A 36 -0.80 5.97 0.10
N SER A 37 -0.95 4.77 -0.47
CA SER A 37 0.07 4.09 -1.28
C SER A 37 -0.51 2.83 -1.94
N PHE A 38 -0.07 2.53 -3.16
CA PHE A 38 -0.47 1.36 -3.95
C PHE A 38 0.27 0.07 -3.56
N ALA A 39 0.54 -0.10 -2.27
CA ALA A 39 1.25 -1.27 -1.74
C ALA A 39 0.26 -2.43 -1.50
N ASN A 40 -0.10 -3.15 -2.55
CA ASN A 40 -1.01 -4.31 -2.51
C ASN A 40 -0.65 -5.35 -3.59
N PHE A 41 -1.22 -6.56 -3.49
CA PHE A 41 -0.91 -7.64 -4.44
C PHE A 41 -1.32 -7.32 -5.88
N ALA A 42 -2.48 -6.67 -6.07
CA ALA A 42 -2.98 -6.32 -7.39
C ALA A 42 -2.04 -5.34 -8.10
N SER A 43 -1.53 -4.33 -7.41
CA SER A 43 -0.57 -3.36 -7.94
C SER A 43 0.74 -3.99 -8.38
N ILE A 44 1.26 -4.99 -7.64
CA ILE A 44 2.44 -5.76 -8.10
C ILE A 44 2.12 -6.57 -9.35
N GLY A 45 0.95 -7.16 -9.44
CA GLY A 45 0.48 -7.84 -10.66
C GLY A 45 0.40 -6.90 -11.86
N ILE A 46 -0.14 -5.69 -11.67
CA ILE A 46 -0.21 -4.65 -12.71
C ILE A 46 1.20 -4.27 -13.19
N ILE A 47 2.14 -4.03 -12.27
CA ILE A 47 3.53 -3.68 -12.63
C ILE A 47 4.21 -4.83 -13.37
N ALA A 48 4.08 -6.06 -12.88
CA ALA A 48 4.65 -7.24 -13.54
C ALA A 48 4.07 -7.45 -14.94
N GLY A 49 2.75 -7.27 -15.10
CA GLY A 49 2.06 -7.38 -16.39
C GLY A 49 2.46 -6.28 -17.37
N ALA A 50 2.56 -5.03 -16.92
CA ALA A 50 3.01 -3.91 -17.73
C ALA A 50 4.46 -4.11 -18.22
N ILE A 51 5.37 -4.52 -17.33
CA ILE A 51 6.75 -4.81 -17.70
C ILE A 51 6.82 -6.01 -18.64
N LYS A 52 6.04 -7.06 -18.40
CA LYS A 52 5.98 -8.24 -19.28
C LYS A 52 5.52 -7.86 -20.70
N GLY A 53 4.54 -6.96 -20.82
CA GLY A 53 4.05 -6.45 -22.10
C GLY A 53 5.10 -5.65 -22.89
N LEU A 54 6.07 -5.02 -22.20
CA LEU A 54 7.19 -4.31 -22.81
C LEU A 54 8.40 -5.24 -23.08
N ASN A 55 8.69 -6.13 -22.14
CA ASN A 55 9.80 -7.06 -22.19
C ASN A 55 9.48 -8.28 -21.30
N GLU A 56 9.19 -9.41 -21.94
CA GLU A 56 8.79 -10.62 -21.24
C GLU A 56 9.85 -11.15 -20.24
N PRO A 57 11.14 -11.27 -20.61
CA PRO A 57 12.19 -11.65 -19.67
C PRO A 57 12.23 -10.80 -18.40
N GLN A 58 12.12 -9.48 -18.53
CA GLN A 58 12.10 -8.57 -17.38
C GLN A 58 10.83 -8.71 -16.54
N GLY A 59 9.67 -8.91 -17.17
CA GLY A 59 8.41 -9.16 -16.46
C GLY A 59 8.47 -10.41 -15.60
N ASN A 60 9.13 -11.48 -16.08
CA ASN A 60 9.34 -12.72 -15.32
C ASN A 60 10.31 -12.53 -14.15
N ILE A 61 11.31 -11.66 -14.27
CA ILE A 61 12.19 -11.29 -13.16
C ILE A 61 11.37 -10.57 -12.07
N VAL A 62 10.56 -9.59 -12.46
CA VAL A 62 9.74 -8.79 -11.54
C VAL A 62 8.74 -9.66 -10.79
N SER A 63 8.02 -10.55 -11.49
CA SER A 63 7.03 -11.44 -10.88
C SER A 63 7.67 -12.38 -9.84
N ARG A 64 8.90 -12.86 -10.09
CA ARG A 64 9.65 -13.70 -9.15
C ARG A 64 9.95 -13.00 -7.82
N PHE A 65 10.07 -11.67 -7.83
CA PHE A 65 10.28 -10.86 -6.63
C PHE A 65 9.00 -10.27 -6.03
N GLY A 66 7.81 -10.65 -6.54
CA GLY A 66 6.54 -10.03 -6.18
C GLY A 66 6.28 -9.90 -4.68
N LEU A 67 6.52 -10.96 -3.90
CA LEU A 67 6.35 -10.92 -2.44
C LEU A 67 7.30 -9.94 -1.74
N ARG A 68 8.56 -9.84 -2.21
CA ARG A 68 9.53 -8.87 -1.69
C ARG A 68 9.12 -7.45 -2.06
N LEU A 69 8.53 -7.24 -3.23
CA LEU A 69 8.00 -5.94 -3.66
C LEU A 69 6.81 -5.51 -2.80
N VAL A 70 5.83 -6.38 -2.53
CA VAL A 70 4.71 -6.07 -1.62
C VAL A 70 5.23 -5.75 -0.21
N TYR A 71 6.15 -6.57 0.30
CA TYR A 71 6.70 -6.39 1.64
C TYR A 71 7.45 -5.06 1.77
N SER A 72 8.36 -4.75 0.85
CA SER A 72 9.11 -3.49 0.85
C SER A 72 8.20 -2.26 0.68
N ALA A 73 7.23 -2.31 -0.22
CA ALA A 73 6.25 -1.23 -0.38
C ALA A 73 5.41 -1.01 0.89
N THR A 74 5.07 -2.09 1.61
CA THR A 74 4.37 -2.02 2.90
C THR A 74 5.25 -1.39 3.97
N LEU A 75 6.53 -1.74 4.04
CA LEU A 75 7.49 -1.12 4.96
C LEU A 75 7.66 0.38 4.70
N VAL A 76 7.72 0.80 3.43
CA VAL A 76 7.76 2.22 3.07
C VAL A 76 6.50 2.95 3.56
N SER A 77 5.33 2.32 3.46
CA SER A 77 4.07 2.87 3.98
C SER A 77 4.11 3.04 5.51
N LEU A 78 4.67 2.06 6.22
CA LEU A 78 4.84 2.13 7.69
C LEU A 78 5.85 3.21 8.08
N LEU A 79 6.94 3.36 7.33
CA LEU A 79 7.93 4.41 7.56
C LEU A 79 7.29 5.80 7.41
N SER A 80 6.56 6.04 6.33
CA SER A 80 5.85 7.32 6.09
C SER A 80 4.84 7.62 7.20
N ALA A 81 4.06 6.63 7.63
CA ALA A 81 3.11 6.78 8.73
C ALA A 81 3.80 7.04 10.07
N SER A 82 4.96 6.43 10.31
CA SER A 82 5.78 6.67 11.50
C SER A 82 6.30 8.10 11.52
N PHE A 83 6.78 8.61 10.38
CA PHE A 83 7.16 10.02 10.24
C PHE A 83 5.98 10.96 10.49
N ALA A 84 4.80 10.67 9.92
CA ALA A 84 3.60 11.45 10.20
C ALA A 84 3.25 11.45 11.69
N GLY A 85 3.40 10.31 12.37
CA GLY A 85 3.18 10.22 13.82
C GLY A 85 4.20 10.94 14.69
N LEU A 86 5.40 11.23 14.18
CA LEU A 86 6.38 12.07 14.88
C LEU A 86 6.08 13.57 14.74
N VAL A 87 5.50 13.97 13.61
CA VAL A 87 5.28 15.40 13.27
C VAL A 87 3.89 15.89 13.69
N LEU A 88 2.90 14.99 13.76
CA LEU A 88 1.52 15.25 14.19
C LEU A 88 1.29 14.90 15.67
#